data_AF-A0A1Y4HFN4-F1
#
_entry.id   AF-A0A1Y4HFN4-F1
#
_cell.length_a   1.000
_cell.length_b   1.000
_cell.length_c   1.000
_cell.angle_alpha   90.00
_cell.angle_beta   90.00
_cell.angle_gamma   90.00
#
_symmetry.space_group_name_H-M   'P 1'
#
loop_
_entity.id
_entity.type
_entity.pdbx_description
1 polymer ?
#
loop_
_entity_poly.entity_id
_entity_poly.type
_entity_poly.pdbx_seq_one_letter_code
_entity_poly.pdbx_strand_id
1 'polypeptide(L)'
;MILELHERDAKVLEQILSILKNHPEIEKFEIDEEPMVSLPGLELFPSRRKVFRDRQEIQLTAKEYRILLLLATNKGRVLTYAQIYEQVWGDFTTGNENNTIGFHICNLRE
;
A
#
# COMPACT_ATOMS: atom_id res chain seq x y z
N MET A 1 -4.81 -11.21 -7.59
CA MET A 1 -6.13 -11.67 -8.07
C MET A 1 -7.01 -11.81 -6.86
N ILE A 2 -7.96 -10.88 -6.64
CA ILE A 2 -8.93 -11.01 -5.55
C ILE A 2 -10.10 -11.79 -6.12
N LEU A 3 -10.35 -12.99 -5.58
CA LEU A 3 -11.47 -13.85 -5.95
C LEU A 3 -12.65 -13.49 -5.05
N GLU A 4 -13.73 -12.95 -5.63
CA GLU A 4 -15.02 -12.88 -4.95
C GLU A 4 -15.68 -14.27 -5.02
N LEU A 5 -15.76 -14.95 -3.88
CA LEU A 5 -16.33 -16.29 -3.76
C LEU A 5 -17.81 -16.16 -3.35
N HIS A 6 -18.71 -16.76 -4.12
CA HIS A 6 -20.12 -16.91 -3.72
C HIS A 6 -20.29 -18.11 -2.78
N GLU A 7 -21.41 -18.20 -2.04
CA GLU A 7 -21.66 -19.27 -1.05
C GLU A 7 -21.52 -20.70 -1.60
N ARG A 8 -21.79 -20.91 -2.90
CA ARG A 8 -21.59 -22.21 -3.56
C ARG A 8 -20.11 -22.54 -3.78
N ASP A 9 -19.27 -21.54 -3.96
CA ASP A 9 -17.83 -21.68 -4.18
C ASP A 9 -17.11 -22.03 -2.88
N ALA A 10 -17.62 -21.57 -1.74
CA ALA A 10 -17.07 -21.89 -0.42
C ALA A 10 -17.03 -23.41 -0.15
N LYS A 11 -18.10 -24.14 -0.52
CA LYS A 11 -18.16 -25.59 -0.30
C LYS A 11 -17.17 -26.37 -1.17
N VAL A 12 -16.96 -25.90 -2.41
CA VAL A 12 -15.96 -26.46 -3.33
C VAL A 12 -14.56 -26.18 -2.81
N LEU A 13 -14.31 -24.96 -2.31
CA LEU A 13 -13.04 -24.58 -1.71
C LEU A 13 -12.71 -25.45 -0.50
N GLU A 14 -13.67 -25.70 0.40
CA GLU A 14 -13.48 -26.58 1.56
C GLU A 14 -13.12 -28.02 1.15
N GLN A 15 -13.75 -28.54 0.08
CA GLN A 15 -13.40 -29.85 -0.46
C GLN A 15 -11.97 -29.89 -1.02
N ILE A 16 -11.58 -28.87 -1.78
CA ILE A 16 -10.22 -28.74 -2.31
C ILE A 16 -9.21 -28.67 -1.15
N LEU A 17 -9.46 -27.82 -0.15
CA LEU A 17 -8.60 -27.69 1.03
C LEU A 17 -8.47 -29.01 1.81
N SER A 18 -9.56 -29.77 1.94
CA SER A 18 -9.53 -31.09 2.59
C SER A 18 -8.68 -32.10 1.82
N ILE A 19 -8.72 -32.07 0.48
CA ILE A 19 -7.87 -32.95 -0.35
C ILE A 19 -6.41 -32.54 -0.16
N LEU A 20 -6.08 -31.25 -0.30
CA LEU A 20 -4.72 -30.75 -0.17
C LEU A 20 -4.09 -31.09 1.20
N LYS A 21 -4.86 -31.03 2.30
CA LYS A 21 -4.39 -31.38 3.65
C LYS A 21 -4.02 -32.86 3.81
N ASN A 22 -4.62 -33.74 3.00
CA ASN A 22 -4.42 -35.20 3.09
C ASN A 22 -3.32 -35.71 2.13
N HIS A 23 -2.70 -34.83 1.36
CA HIS A 23 -1.62 -35.15 0.42
C HIS A 23 -0.29 -34.53 0.89
N PRO A 24 0.51 -35.25 1.72
CA PRO A 24 1.78 -34.75 2.26
C PRO A 24 2.86 -34.50 1.20
N GLU A 25 2.68 -35.02 -0.03
CA GLU A 25 3.52 -34.73 -1.20
C GLU A 25 3.33 -33.31 -1.75
N ILE A 26 2.28 -32.61 -1.33
CA ILE A 26 2.02 -31.23 -1.74
C ILE A 26 2.81 -30.31 -0.82
N GLU A 27 3.91 -29.79 -1.36
CA GLU A 27 4.72 -28.79 -0.69
C GLU A 27 3.88 -27.53 -0.47
N LYS A 28 3.62 -27.19 0.79
CA LYS A 28 2.87 -26.01 1.14
C LYS A 28 3.74 -24.79 0.87
N PHE A 29 3.46 -24.09 -0.22
CA PHE A 29 4.11 -22.81 -0.49
C PHE A 29 3.51 -21.77 0.47
N GLU A 30 4.32 -21.26 1.40
CA GLU A 30 3.92 -20.10 2.19
C GLU A 30 4.04 -18.87 1.29
N ILE A 31 2.93 -18.15 1.10
CA ILE A 31 2.98 -16.84 0.47
C ILE A 31 3.49 -15.91 1.55
N ASP A 32 4.70 -15.36 1.39
CA ASP A 32 5.17 -14.28 2.23
C ASP A 32 4.15 -13.13 2.15
N GLU A 33 3.52 -12.82 3.27
CA GLU A 33 2.63 -11.67 3.37
C GLU A 33 3.46 -10.40 3.22
N GLU A 34 3.60 -9.91 1.99
CA GLU A 34 4.23 -8.63 1.73
C GLU A 34 3.33 -7.52 2.30
N PRO A 35 3.85 -6.63 3.17
CA PRO A 35 3.07 -5.53 3.70
C PRO A 35 2.55 -4.68 2.54
N MET A 36 1.24 -4.42 2.54
CA MET A 36 0.55 -3.66 1.50
C MET A 36 -0.44 -2.68 2.15
N VAL A 37 -0.47 -1.45 1.63
CA VAL A 37 -1.52 -0.47 1.96
C VAL A 37 -2.46 -0.37 0.78
N SER A 38 -3.73 -0.76 0.98
CA SER A 38 -4.76 -0.74 -0.07
C SER A 38 -5.79 0.34 0.20
N LEU A 39 -6.03 1.18 -0.80
CA LEU A 39 -7.06 2.22 -0.86
C LEU A 39 -7.85 2.04 -2.17
N PRO A 40 -9.08 2.60 -2.27
CA PRO A 40 -9.85 2.53 -3.51
C PRO A 40 -9.03 3.06 -4.70
N GLY A 41 -8.75 2.21 -5.67
CA GLY A 41 -7.96 2.54 -6.86
C GLY A 41 -6.46 2.74 -6.63
N LEU A 42 -5.92 2.47 -5.44
CA LEU A 42 -4.51 2.71 -5.11
C LEU A 42 -3.94 1.61 -4.21
N GLU A 43 -2.84 0.99 -4.63
CA GLU A 43 -2.13 -0.07 -3.92
C GLU A 43 -0.67 0.36 -3.71
N LEU A 44 -0.19 0.33 -2.46
CA LEU A 44 1.19 0.62 -2.13
C LEU A 44 1.85 -0.64 -1.56
N PHE A 45 3.05 -0.94 -2.03
CA PHE A 45 3.90 -2.03 -1.56
C PHE A 45 5.16 -1.46 -0.90
N PRO A 46 5.12 -1.19 0.42
CA PRO A 46 6.23 -0.66 1.20
C PRO A 46 7.59 -1.32 0.98
N SER A 47 7.63 -2.66 0.98
CA SER A 47 8.89 -3.42 0.86
C SER A 47 9.57 -3.20 -0.49
N ARG A 48 8.79 -3.01 -1.56
CA ARG A 48 9.27 -2.79 -2.93
C ARG A 48 9.34 -1.32 -3.32
N ARG A 49 8.82 -0.42 -2.48
CA ARG A 49 8.61 1.01 -2.80
C ARG A 49 7.86 1.22 -4.11
N LYS A 50 6.81 0.42 -4.34
CA LYS A 50 5.98 0.50 -5.53
C LYS A 50 4.59 1.00 -5.20
N VAL A 51 4.01 1.72 -6.15
CA VAL A 51 2.65 2.23 -6.07
C VAL A 51 1.93 1.90 -7.37
N PHE A 52 0.72 1.42 -7.27
CA PHE A 52 -0.15 1.11 -8.39
C PHE A 52 -1.44 1.90 -8.26
N ARG A 53 -1.84 2.56 -9.33
CA ARG A 53 -3.16 3.18 -9.46
C ARG A 53 -3.96 2.41 -10.49
N ASP A 54 -5.15 1.94 -10.13
CA ASP A 54 -6.01 1.14 -11.00
C ASP A 54 -5.25 -0.03 -11.69
N ARG A 55 -4.37 -0.69 -10.92
CA ARG A 55 -3.47 -1.79 -11.33
C ARG A 55 -2.34 -1.40 -12.30
N GLN A 56 -2.13 -0.12 -12.57
CA GLN A 56 -0.99 0.38 -13.34
C GLN A 56 0.07 0.94 -12.40
N GLU A 57 1.32 0.51 -12.55
CA GLU A 57 2.44 1.03 -11.76
C GLU A 57 2.67 2.51 -12.08
N ILE A 58 2.68 3.36 -11.06
CA ILE A 58 3.02 4.78 -11.19
C ILE A 58 4.42 5.02 -10.61
N GLN A 59 5.24 5.77 -11.36
CA GLN A 59 6.57 6.14 -10.92
C GLN A 59 6.48 7.45 -10.12
N LEU A 60 6.95 7.41 -8.89
CA LEU A 60 7.01 8.57 -7.99
C LEU A 60 8.46 8.85 -7.62
N THR A 61 8.78 10.13 -7.37
CA THR A 61 10.06 10.45 -6.74
C THR A 61 10.10 9.87 -5.32
N ALA A 62 11.31 9.72 -4.76
CA ALA A 62 11.48 9.20 -3.41
C ALA A 62 10.72 10.02 -2.35
N LYS A 63 10.56 11.34 -2.55
CA LYS A 63 9.85 12.23 -1.63
C LYS A 63 8.33 12.11 -1.79
N GLU A 64 7.83 12.10 -3.02
CA GLU A 64 6.41 11.89 -3.31
C GLU A 64 5.94 10.53 -2.80
N TYR A 65 6.72 9.47 -3.01
CA TYR A 65 6.43 8.15 -2.47
C TYR A 65 6.30 8.18 -0.93
N ARG A 66 7.27 8.80 -0.24
CA ARG A 66 7.25 8.90 1.23
C ARG A 66 6.06 9.71 1.74
N ILE A 67 5.74 10.82 1.07
CA ILE A 67 4.56 11.64 1.40
C ILE A 67 3.29 10.82 1.22
N LEU A 68 3.13 10.14 0.08
CA LEU A 68 1.96 9.33 -0.20
C LEU A 68 1.80 8.17 0.80
N LEU A 69 2.88 7.46 1.11
CA LEU A 69 2.86 6.39 2.10
C LEU A 69 2.49 6.91 3.50
N LEU A 70 3.03 8.07 3.90
CA LEU A 70 2.71 8.69 5.19
C LEU A 70 1.23 9.04 5.27
N LEU A 71 0.69 9.67 4.23
CA LEU A 71 -0.73 10.04 4.15
C LEU A 71 -1.64 8.81 4.11
N ALA A 72 -1.26 7.78 3.35
CA ALA A 72 -2.03 6.54 3.23
C ALA A 72 -2.07 5.76 4.55
N THR A 73 -0.95 5.69 5.26
CA THR A 73 -0.85 5.01 6.57
C THR A 73 -1.61 5.79 7.66
N ASN A 74 -1.71 7.12 7.52
CA ASN A 74 -2.45 7.98 8.45
C ASN A 74 -3.83 8.39 7.89
N LYS A 75 -4.44 7.55 7.05
CA LYS A 75 -5.76 7.84 6.44
C LYS A 75 -6.79 8.27 7.50
N GLY A 76 -7.45 9.39 7.27
CA GLY A 76 -8.47 9.93 8.17
C GLY A 76 -7.93 10.82 9.30
N ARG A 77 -6.61 10.98 9.41
CA ARG A 77 -5.98 11.90 10.35
C ARG A 77 -5.47 13.15 9.63
N VAL A 78 -5.72 14.32 10.21
CA VAL A 78 -5.15 15.58 9.74
C VAL A 78 -3.68 15.64 10.17
N LEU A 79 -2.78 15.82 9.21
CA LEU A 79 -1.35 16.06 9.44
C LEU A 79 -1.01 17.49 9.03
N THR A 80 -0.23 18.18 9.86
CA THR A 80 0.31 19.50 9.55
C THR A 80 1.49 19.39 8.57
N TYR A 81 1.78 20.47 7.85
CA TYR A 81 2.96 20.54 6.98
C TYR A 81 4.26 20.26 7.75
N ALA A 82 4.42 20.83 8.96
CA ALA A 82 5.60 20.56 9.78
C ALA A 82 5.78 19.07 10.12
N GLN A 83 4.69 18.38 10.48
CA GLN A 83 4.74 16.93 10.75
C GLN A 83 5.10 16.12 9.50
N ILE A 84 4.54 16.46 8.35
CA ILE A 84 4.88 15.78 7.09
C ILE A 84 6.36 16.01 6.76
N TYR A 85 6.85 17.23 6.93
CA TYR A 85 8.24 17.57 6.67
C TYR A 85 9.18 16.75 7.55
N GLU A 86 8.96 16.77 8.87
CA GLU A 86 9.77 16.05 9.85
C GLU A 86 9.86 14.56 9.53
N GLN A 87 8.74 13.92 9.18
CA GLN A 87 8.71 12.48 8.87
C GLN A 87 9.37 12.14 7.52
N VAL A 88 9.29 13.03 6.53
CA VAL A 88 9.78 12.77 5.16
C VAL A 88 11.23 13.21 4.95
N TRP A 89 11.65 14.29 5.62
CA TRP A 89 13.02 14.82 5.58
C TRP A 89 13.88 14.39 6.77
N GLY A 90 13.29 14.05 7.92
CA GLY A 90 14.04 13.64 9.12
C GLY A 90 14.66 14.81 9.88
N ASP A 91 14.16 16.03 9.69
CA ASP A 91 14.68 17.25 10.32
C ASP A 91 13.54 18.24 10.59
N PHE A 92 13.80 19.22 11.46
CA PHE A 92 12.89 20.31 11.75
C PHE A 92 12.83 21.33 10.61
N THR A 93 11.67 21.95 10.47
CA THR A 93 11.42 22.94 9.43
C THR A 93 12.07 24.27 9.75
N THR A 94 12.59 24.96 8.74
CA THR A 94 13.13 26.33 8.86
C THR A 94 12.17 27.42 8.34
N GLY A 95 10.91 27.08 8.04
CA GLY A 95 9.85 28.04 7.68
C GLY A 95 9.37 28.01 6.22
N ASN A 96 9.76 27.01 5.42
CA ASN A 96 9.38 26.86 4.00
C ASN A 96 8.69 25.52 3.67
N GLU A 97 8.26 24.79 4.70
CA GLU A 97 7.65 23.47 4.57
C GLU A 97 6.33 23.49 3.80
N ASN A 98 5.52 24.55 3.97
CA ASN A 98 4.22 24.68 3.32
C ASN A 98 4.35 24.69 1.79
N ASN A 99 5.31 25.46 1.26
CA ASN A 99 5.56 25.54 -0.17
C ASN A 99 6.15 24.23 -0.71
N THR A 100 7.13 23.67 0.01
CA THR A 100 7.83 22.45 -0.41
C THR A 100 6.87 21.26 -0.46
N ILE A 101 6.10 21.05 0.59
CA ILE A 101 5.13 19.95 0.66
C ILE A 101 3.94 20.22 -0.26
N GLY A 102 3.47 21.47 -0.32
CA GLY A 102 2.40 21.88 -1.22
C GLY A 102 2.72 21.54 -2.68
N PHE A 103 3.94 21.79 -3.12
CA PHE A 103 4.42 21.40 -4.45
C PHE A 103 4.34 19.89 -4.68
N HIS A 104 4.90 19.07 -3.78
CA HIS A 104 4.84 17.62 -3.92
C HIS A 104 3.41 17.05 -3.84
N ILE A 105 2.53 17.64 -3.02
CA ILE A 105 1.12 17.25 -2.96
C ILE A 105 0.39 17.61 -4.27
N CYS A 106 0.72 18.74 -4.89
CA CYS A 106 0.17 19.12 -6.18
C CYS A 106 0.54 18.10 -7.25
N ASN A 107 1.82 17.74 -7.35
CA ASN A 107 2.29 16.73 -8.29
C ASN A 107 1.63 15.36 -8.07
N LEU A 108 1.39 14.97 -6.81
CA LEU A 108 0.71 13.71 -6.50
C LEU A 108 -0.77 13.67 -6.91
N ARG A 109 -1.40 14.83 -7.16
CA ARG A 109 -2.80 14.92 -7.57
C ARG A 109 -2.99 14.92 -9.09
N GLU A 110 -1.94 15.24 -9.84
CA GLU A 110 -1.90 15.17 -11.30
C GLU A 110 -1.79 13.71 -11.78
#